data_AF-A0AB35BG45-F1
#
_entry.id   AF-A0AB35BG45-F1
#
_cell.length_a   1.000
_cell.length_b   1.000
_cell.length_c   1.000
_cell.angle_alpha   90.00
_cell.angle_beta   90.00
_cell.angle_gamma   90.00
#
_symmetry.space_group_name_H-M   'P 1'
#
loop_
_entity.id
_entity.type
_entity.pdbx_description
1 polymer ?
#
loop_
_entity_poly.entity_id
_entity_poly.type
_entity_poly.pdbx_seq_one_letter_code
_entity_poly.pdbx_strand_id
1 'polypeptide(L)'
;MAATGLAAGAVALAPSLAATTAAASPRRALNTGDRVPALIIGSGYGGSVTALRLAQAGIDAHIVEMGRDWGTAASGVFTSTTSPDKRGFWLRNRTAQPVSHFMGVSIDKDIEKYVGILDCENMGGINVYQGRGVGGGSLVNGGMAVTPRRGYFEELLPSVDSNEMYGTFFPRANAGLGVNNIDQAWFESTEWYKFARTGRKTAERSGFKTTFVPNVYDMNYMKQEAAGAVPKSALAGEVIFGNHAGKKSLPKTYLAQAASTGKVTITSLHRVTKVVPSGAGYSVEMEQIDEQGNVVATKTVTADKVFFAAGSVGTSKLLVAMKAQGHLPNLSGEVGQGWGNNGNVMVARANHLWDPTGGKQSSIPTMGIDNWDDAGGPAFAEIAPFPAGADLFISLYLSITKNPERAQFQYNSSTGKVGLSWQTSQNQPGINMAKRIFDKINSKEGTIYRTDMFGGYKVWGDGLTYHPLGGAILNKATDNYGRLHGHPGLYVMDGALVPGNLGVNPFVTITALAERNIAAIVANDMH
;
A
#
# COMPACT_ATOMS: atom_id res chain seq x y z
N MET A 1 74.55 -10.47 -49.23
CA MET A 1 73.37 -9.69 -48.77
C MET A 1 72.13 -10.54 -49.07
N ALA A 2 71.67 -11.30 -48.09
CA ALA A 2 70.36 -11.13 -47.41
C ALA A 2 69.17 -11.38 -48.39
N ALA A 3 68.65 -12.60 -48.53
CA ALA A 3 67.84 -13.43 -47.61
C ALA A 3 66.40 -12.91 -47.38
N THR A 4 65.47 -13.52 -48.13
CA THR A 4 64.14 -14.06 -47.75
C THR A 4 63.26 -13.37 -46.68
N GLY A 5 61.98 -13.18 -47.02
CA GLY A 5 60.89 -13.14 -46.04
C GLY A 5 59.53 -12.67 -46.58
N LEU A 6 58.70 -13.61 -47.03
CA LEU A 6 57.24 -13.41 -47.15
C LEU A 6 56.64 -13.34 -45.74
N ALA A 7 55.88 -12.29 -45.43
CA ALA A 7 55.05 -12.22 -44.23
C ALA A 7 53.57 -12.29 -44.63
N ALA A 8 52.93 -13.42 -44.31
CA ALA A 8 51.50 -13.59 -44.35
C ALA A 8 50.88 -12.85 -43.14
N GLY A 9 50.07 -11.83 -43.40
CA GLY A 9 49.26 -11.17 -42.39
C GLY A 9 48.02 -12.01 -42.06
N ALA A 10 48.02 -12.65 -40.89
CA ALA A 10 46.84 -13.31 -40.35
C ALA A 10 45.79 -12.25 -39.96
N VAL A 11 44.65 -12.25 -40.63
CA VAL A 11 43.46 -11.52 -40.19
C VAL A 11 42.89 -12.27 -38.98
N ALA A 12 43.14 -11.74 -37.79
CA ALA A 12 42.46 -12.18 -36.59
C ALA A 12 40.99 -11.71 -36.68
N LEU A 13 40.09 -12.63 -37.02
CA LEU A 13 38.66 -12.48 -36.77
C LEU A 13 38.44 -12.42 -35.25
N ALA A 14 38.32 -11.20 -34.73
CA ALA A 14 37.79 -11.01 -33.39
C ALA A 14 36.35 -11.58 -33.36
N PRO A 15 36.00 -12.41 -32.38
CA PRO A 15 34.61 -12.82 -32.23
C PRO A 15 33.80 -11.57 -31.92
N SER A 16 32.83 -11.25 -32.78
CA SER A 16 31.80 -10.28 -32.46
C SER A 16 31.13 -10.76 -31.17
N LEU A 17 31.40 -10.08 -30.06
CA LEU A 17 30.53 -10.12 -28.90
C LEU A 17 29.16 -9.70 -29.41
N ALA A 18 28.27 -10.67 -29.59
CA ALA A 18 26.87 -10.41 -29.84
C ALA A 18 26.37 -9.62 -28.63
N ALA A 19 26.26 -8.30 -28.79
CA ALA A 19 25.48 -7.49 -27.88
C ALA A 19 24.08 -8.09 -27.88
N THR A 20 23.75 -8.82 -26.83
CA THR A 20 22.40 -9.30 -26.59
C THR A 20 21.53 -8.07 -26.46
N THR A 21 20.88 -7.65 -27.54
CA THR A 21 19.84 -6.64 -27.50
C THR A 21 18.79 -7.14 -26.53
N ALA A 22 18.62 -6.45 -25.40
CA ALA A 22 17.57 -6.78 -24.44
C ALA A 22 16.24 -6.91 -25.21
N ALA A 23 15.60 -8.07 -25.10
CA ALA A 23 14.37 -8.34 -25.84
C ALA A 23 13.31 -7.32 -25.44
N ALA A 24 12.69 -6.63 -26.40
CA ALA A 24 11.63 -5.69 -26.06
C ALA A 24 10.46 -6.43 -25.38
N SER A 25 9.88 -5.84 -24.33
CA SER A 25 8.70 -6.44 -23.69
C SER A 25 7.53 -6.47 -24.67
N PRO A 26 6.69 -7.52 -24.64
CA PRO A 26 5.49 -7.55 -25.45
C PRO A 26 4.54 -6.42 -25.04
N ARG A 27 3.94 -5.73 -26.02
CA ARG A 27 2.92 -4.68 -25.81
C ARG A 27 1.50 -5.23 -25.68
N ARG A 28 1.38 -6.46 -25.21
CA ARG A 28 0.13 -7.22 -25.04
C ARG A 28 0.19 -7.99 -23.72
N ALA A 29 -0.93 -8.60 -23.32
CA ALA A 29 -0.93 -9.55 -22.22
C ALA A 29 0.11 -10.66 -22.46
N LEU A 30 0.79 -11.07 -21.38
CA LEU A 30 1.82 -12.11 -21.44
C LEU A 30 1.22 -13.46 -21.85
N ASN A 31 1.96 -14.20 -22.66
CA ASN A 31 1.70 -15.58 -23.05
C ASN A 31 2.85 -16.49 -22.61
N THR A 32 2.59 -17.79 -22.49
CA THR A 32 3.64 -18.77 -22.18
C THR A 32 4.78 -18.69 -23.21
N GLY A 33 6.02 -18.65 -22.72
CA GLY A 33 7.22 -18.56 -23.55
C GLY A 33 7.69 -17.13 -23.86
N ASP A 34 6.92 -16.10 -23.49
CA ASP A 34 7.39 -14.71 -23.61
C ASP A 34 8.64 -14.47 -22.72
N ARG A 35 9.53 -13.59 -23.19
CA ARG A 35 10.67 -13.09 -22.43
C ARG A 35 10.58 -11.58 -22.25
N VAL A 36 10.89 -11.08 -21.06
CA VAL A 36 10.87 -9.64 -20.73
C VAL A 36 12.14 -9.20 -20.00
N PRO A 37 12.65 -7.97 -20.21
CA PRO A 37 13.82 -7.47 -19.48
C PRO A 37 13.54 -7.28 -17.99
N ALA A 38 12.39 -6.70 -17.66
CA ALA A 38 11.99 -6.44 -16.29
C ALA A 38 10.53 -6.82 -16.06
N LEU A 39 10.29 -7.76 -15.15
CA LEU A 39 8.95 -8.15 -14.71
C LEU A 39 8.70 -7.60 -13.30
N ILE A 40 7.60 -6.88 -13.13
CA ILE A 40 7.20 -6.26 -11.86
C ILE A 40 5.93 -6.97 -11.37
N ILE A 41 6.00 -7.56 -10.19
CA ILE A 41 4.88 -8.31 -9.61
C ILE A 41 4.09 -7.34 -8.72
N GLY A 42 2.92 -6.89 -9.18
CA GLY A 42 2.05 -5.97 -8.47
C GLY A 42 2.19 -4.51 -8.92
N SER A 43 1.08 -3.78 -8.89
CA SER A 43 0.95 -2.43 -9.44
C SER A 43 0.74 -1.32 -8.39
N GLY A 44 1.06 -1.61 -7.12
CA GLY A 44 0.99 -0.64 -6.02
C GLY A 44 2.11 0.42 -6.06
N TYR A 45 2.31 1.13 -4.94
CA TYR A 45 3.27 2.23 -4.84
C TYR A 45 4.68 1.86 -5.35
N GLY A 46 5.27 0.81 -4.79
CA GLY A 46 6.58 0.29 -5.21
C GLY A 46 6.66 -0.10 -6.68
N GLY A 47 5.66 -0.83 -7.16
CA GLY A 47 5.61 -1.32 -8.54
C GLY A 47 5.47 -0.19 -9.56
N SER A 48 4.61 0.79 -9.28
CA SER A 48 4.39 1.96 -10.15
C SER A 48 5.61 2.87 -10.27
N VAL A 49 6.32 3.13 -9.16
CA VAL A 49 7.58 3.86 -9.16
C VAL A 49 8.63 3.10 -9.97
N THR A 50 8.77 1.80 -9.70
CA THR A 50 9.76 0.95 -10.37
C THR A 50 9.55 0.93 -11.88
N ALA A 51 8.30 0.74 -12.32
CA ALA A 51 7.93 0.75 -13.74
C ALA A 51 8.26 2.09 -14.41
N LEU A 52 7.89 3.21 -13.79
CA LEU A 52 8.17 4.54 -14.32
C LEU A 52 9.68 4.76 -14.51
N ARG A 53 10.49 4.44 -13.50
CA ARG A 53 11.94 4.72 -13.54
C ARG A 53 12.69 3.80 -14.49
N LEU A 54 12.32 2.52 -14.56
CA LEU A 54 12.85 1.60 -15.58
C LEU A 54 12.56 2.10 -17.00
N ALA A 55 11.31 2.49 -17.26
CA ALA A 55 10.90 2.98 -18.56
C ALA A 55 11.59 4.29 -18.96
N GLN A 56 11.77 5.22 -18.02
CA GLN A 56 12.54 6.45 -18.23
C GLN A 56 14.03 6.18 -18.51
N ALA A 57 14.58 5.09 -17.98
CA ALA A 57 15.92 4.61 -18.29
C ALA A 57 15.99 3.80 -19.60
N GLY A 58 14.89 3.73 -20.36
CA GLY A 58 14.83 3.05 -21.65
C GLY A 58 14.58 1.54 -21.58
N ILE A 59 14.37 0.98 -20.38
CA ILE A 59 14.16 -0.46 -20.16
C ILE A 59 12.67 -0.76 -20.29
N ASP A 60 12.33 -1.73 -21.13
CA ASP A 60 10.95 -2.17 -21.26
C ASP A 60 10.54 -2.98 -20.02
N ALA A 61 9.45 -2.57 -19.37
CA ALA A 61 8.98 -3.14 -18.12
C ALA A 61 7.58 -3.73 -18.28
N HIS A 62 7.34 -4.88 -17.64
CA HIS A 62 6.05 -5.57 -17.66
C HIS A 62 5.51 -5.70 -16.24
N ILE A 63 4.37 -5.09 -15.96
CA ILE A 63 3.65 -5.25 -14.68
C ILE A 63 2.67 -6.42 -14.78
N VAL A 64 2.71 -7.32 -13.80
CA VAL A 64 1.71 -8.38 -13.61
C VAL A 64 0.88 -8.03 -12.38
N GLU A 65 -0.43 -7.81 -12.58
CA GLU A 65 -1.38 -7.44 -11.53
C GLU A 65 -2.45 -8.52 -11.39
N MET A 66 -2.70 -8.96 -10.16
CA MET A 66 -3.66 -10.02 -9.89
C MET A 66 -5.11 -9.55 -10.01
N GLY A 67 -5.39 -8.29 -9.69
CA GLY A 67 -6.72 -7.71 -9.85
C GLY A 67 -7.00 -7.15 -11.24
N ARG A 68 -8.21 -6.64 -11.43
CA ARG A 68 -8.64 -6.01 -12.69
C ARG A 68 -8.05 -4.62 -12.89
N ASP A 69 -8.08 -4.15 -14.12
CA ASP A 69 -7.95 -2.72 -14.41
C ASP A 69 -9.30 -2.03 -14.17
N TRP A 70 -9.34 -1.08 -13.26
CA TRP A 70 -10.54 -0.31 -12.94
C TRP A 70 -10.70 0.93 -13.84
N GLY A 71 -9.70 1.28 -14.67
CA GLY A 71 -9.74 2.42 -15.59
C GLY A 71 -10.50 2.17 -16.89
N THR A 72 -10.78 0.92 -17.24
CA THR A 72 -11.42 0.52 -18.51
C THR A 72 -12.94 0.34 -18.43
N ALA A 73 -13.53 0.44 -17.23
CA ALA A 73 -14.96 0.22 -17.05
C ALA A 73 -15.76 1.51 -17.32
N ALA A 74 -16.85 1.39 -18.07
CA ALA A 74 -17.85 2.45 -18.22
C ALA A 74 -18.44 2.85 -16.86
N SER A 75 -18.98 4.07 -16.76
CA SER A 75 -19.55 4.69 -15.55
C SER A 75 -20.19 3.72 -14.53
N GLY A 76 -20.00 3.96 -13.23
CA GLY A 76 -20.46 3.04 -12.18
C GLY A 76 -19.43 1.94 -11.91
N VAL A 77 -18.16 2.32 -11.81
CA VAL A 77 -17.03 1.41 -11.65
C VAL A 77 -16.87 1.00 -10.18
N PHE A 78 -17.09 1.93 -9.27
CA PHE A 78 -16.94 1.74 -7.83
C PHE A 78 -18.31 1.70 -7.14
N THR A 79 -18.32 1.18 -5.91
CA THR A 79 -19.50 1.14 -5.05
C THR A 79 -19.30 2.07 -3.84
N SER A 80 -20.37 2.56 -3.24
CA SER A 80 -20.28 3.44 -2.07
C SER A 80 -20.13 2.64 -0.77
N THR A 81 -19.56 3.27 0.25
CA THR A 81 -19.38 2.67 1.58
C THR A 81 -20.72 2.29 2.23
N THR A 82 -21.79 3.04 1.94
CA THR A 82 -23.13 2.81 2.49
C THR A 82 -23.96 1.79 1.70
N SER A 83 -23.53 1.43 0.50
CA SER A 83 -24.26 0.47 -0.35
C SER A 83 -23.31 -0.45 -1.12
N PRO A 84 -22.38 -1.14 -0.43
CA PRO A 84 -21.38 -1.99 -1.08
C PRO A 84 -22.05 -3.12 -1.87
N ASP A 85 -21.40 -3.59 -2.93
CA ASP A 85 -21.81 -4.80 -3.65
C ASP A 85 -20.57 -5.63 -3.97
N LYS A 86 -20.68 -6.57 -4.93
CA LYS A 86 -19.58 -7.45 -5.34
C LYS A 86 -18.31 -6.71 -5.75
N ARG A 87 -18.42 -5.47 -6.26
CA ARG A 87 -17.27 -4.64 -6.65
C ARG A 87 -16.44 -4.21 -5.44
N GLY A 88 -17.03 -4.19 -4.25
CA GLY A 88 -16.36 -3.76 -3.02
C GLY A 88 -15.33 -4.75 -2.51
N PHE A 89 -15.53 -6.07 -2.69
CA PHE A 89 -14.73 -7.07 -1.99
C PHE A 89 -14.10 -8.12 -2.91
N TRP A 90 -12.82 -8.39 -2.69
CA TRP A 90 -12.05 -9.38 -3.44
C TRP A 90 -12.43 -10.82 -3.07
N LEU A 91 -13.05 -11.55 -3.99
CA LEU A 91 -13.32 -12.99 -3.96
C LEU A 91 -13.97 -13.51 -2.66
N ARG A 92 -14.92 -12.72 -2.11
CA ARG A 92 -15.72 -13.08 -0.93
C ARG A 92 -17.21 -13.07 -1.25
N ASN A 93 -17.99 -13.85 -0.49
CA ASN A 93 -19.45 -13.96 -0.62
C ASN A 93 -20.22 -13.08 0.36
N ARG A 94 -19.50 -12.32 1.20
CA ARG A 94 -20.07 -11.44 2.22
C ARG A 94 -19.17 -10.23 2.40
N THR A 95 -19.76 -9.07 2.61
CA THR A 95 -19.01 -7.86 2.95
C THR A 95 -18.25 -8.05 4.26
N ALA A 96 -17.16 -7.31 4.43
CA ALA A 96 -16.36 -7.31 5.64
C ALA A 96 -15.85 -5.89 5.89
N GLN A 97 -16.74 -4.99 6.28
CA GLN A 97 -16.34 -3.59 6.53
C GLN A 97 -15.59 -3.46 7.86
N PRO A 98 -14.62 -2.53 7.97
CA PRO A 98 -13.89 -2.28 9.21
C PRO A 98 -14.79 -1.89 10.39
N VAL A 99 -15.80 -1.04 10.13
CA VAL A 99 -16.94 -0.84 11.02
C VAL A 99 -18.01 -1.82 10.54
N SER A 100 -18.08 -2.98 11.19
CA SER A 100 -18.97 -4.08 10.79
C SER A 100 -20.26 -4.13 11.60
N HIS A 101 -20.37 -3.32 12.65
CA HIS A 101 -21.55 -3.28 13.53
C HIS A 101 -22.06 -1.85 13.69
N PHE A 102 -23.37 -1.73 13.79
CA PHE A 102 -24.04 -0.49 14.17
C PHE A 102 -25.20 -0.83 15.10
N MET A 103 -25.27 -0.16 16.26
CA MET A 103 -26.26 -0.47 17.31
C MET A 103 -26.23 -1.95 17.74
N GLY A 104 -25.04 -2.56 17.72
CA GLY A 104 -24.83 -3.95 18.14
C GLY A 104 -25.19 -5.03 17.10
N VAL A 105 -25.66 -4.63 15.91
CA VAL A 105 -26.04 -5.56 14.84
C VAL A 105 -25.02 -5.49 13.70
N SER A 106 -24.67 -6.64 13.13
CA SER A 106 -23.81 -6.69 11.94
C SER A 106 -24.50 -6.02 10.75
N ILE A 107 -23.80 -5.10 10.10
CA ILE A 107 -24.25 -4.46 8.87
C ILE A 107 -23.72 -5.16 7.61
N ASP A 108 -23.02 -6.29 7.79
CA ASP A 108 -22.51 -7.05 6.66
C ASP A 108 -23.63 -7.77 5.94
N LYS A 109 -23.51 -7.87 4.61
CA LYS A 109 -24.50 -8.51 3.74
C LYS A 109 -23.84 -9.44 2.73
N ASP A 110 -24.65 -10.36 2.22
CA ASP A 110 -24.19 -11.31 1.21
C ASP A 110 -24.02 -10.60 -0.15
N ILE A 111 -23.01 -11.05 -0.90
CA ILE A 111 -22.63 -10.52 -2.21
C ILE A 111 -22.19 -11.68 -3.10
N GLU A 112 -22.31 -11.49 -4.41
CA GLU A 112 -21.72 -12.41 -5.39
C GLU A 112 -20.18 -12.38 -5.29
N LYS A 113 -19.55 -13.54 -5.41
CA LYS A 113 -18.09 -13.63 -5.51
C LYS A 113 -17.60 -12.91 -6.75
N TYR A 114 -16.70 -11.95 -6.59
CA TYR A 114 -16.17 -11.15 -7.70
C TYR A 114 -14.75 -10.68 -7.39
N VAL A 115 -13.98 -10.33 -8.41
CA VAL A 115 -12.67 -9.66 -8.32
C VAL A 115 -12.78 -8.19 -7.86
N GLY A 116 -13.45 -7.97 -6.72
CA GLY A 116 -13.69 -6.64 -6.14
C GLY A 116 -12.42 -5.95 -5.61
N ILE A 117 -12.52 -4.65 -5.35
CA ILE A 117 -11.35 -3.77 -5.22
C ILE A 117 -10.61 -3.88 -3.87
N LEU A 118 -11.31 -4.28 -2.80
CA LEU A 118 -10.75 -4.37 -1.45
C LEU A 118 -10.70 -5.83 -1.00
N ASP A 119 -9.51 -6.34 -0.74
CA ASP A 119 -9.33 -7.59 -0.02
C ASP A 119 -9.33 -7.34 1.48
N CYS A 120 -9.98 -8.22 2.21
CA CYS A 120 -9.91 -8.33 3.66
C CYS A 120 -9.32 -9.71 3.92
N GLU A 121 -7.99 -9.79 3.99
CA GLU A 121 -7.30 -11.07 4.10
C GLU A 121 -7.17 -11.42 5.59
N ASN A 122 -7.86 -12.49 6.02
CA ASN A 122 -7.80 -12.96 7.39
C ASN A 122 -6.50 -13.76 7.59
N MET A 123 -5.60 -13.29 8.45
CA MET A 123 -4.30 -13.94 8.70
C MET A 123 -3.96 -13.95 10.19
N GLY A 124 -3.75 -15.15 10.75
CA GLY A 124 -3.52 -15.30 12.19
C GLY A 124 -4.67 -14.68 13.00
N GLY A 125 -4.35 -13.76 13.89
CA GLY A 125 -5.31 -13.00 14.70
C GLY A 125 -5.67 -11.60 14.16
N ILE A 126 -5.49 -11.32 12.86
CA ILE A 126 -5.76 -9.99 12.28
C ILE A 126 -6.35 -10.05 10.86
N ASN A 127 -7.20 -9.08 10.54
CA ASN A 127 -7.69 -8.83 9.18
C ASN A 127 -6.82 -7.75 8.51
N VAL A 128 -6.22 -8.08 7.38
CA VAL A 128 -5.35 -7.16 6.63
C VAL A 128 -6.09 -6.66 5.39
N TYR A 129 -6.40 -5.37 5.38
CA TYR A 129 -7.10 -4.72 4.27
C TYR A 129 -6.12 -4.27 3.18
N GLN A 130 -6.40 -4.64 1.92
CA GLN A 130 -5.48 -4.42 0.80
C GLN A 130 -6.24 -4.11 -0.49
N GLY A 131 -5.76 -3.14 -1.28
CA GLY A 131 -6.31 -2.90 -2.62
C GLY A 131 -5.91 -4.00 -3.61
N ARG A 132 -6.82 -4.39 -4.50
CA ARG A 132 -6.61 -5.34 -5.60
C ARG A 132 -7.00 -4.69 -6.93
N GLY A 133 -6.10 -4.76 -7.90
CA GLY A 133 -6.28 -4.15 -9.22
C GLY A 133 -5.20 -3.11 -9.54
N VAL A 134 -5.23 -2.60 -10.77
CA VAL A 134 -4.20 -1.71 -11.30
C VAL A 134 -4.12 -0.43 -10.46
N GLY A 135 -3.04 -0.28 -9.68
CA GLY A 135 -2.84 0.78 -8.69
C GLY A 135 -2.85 0.32 -7.22
N GLY A 136 -3.19 -0.95 -6.95
CA GLY A 136 -3.17 -1.56 -5.62
C GLY A 136 -3.87 -0.74 -4.54
N GLY A 137 -3.21 -0.56 -3.40
CA GLY A 137 -3.76 0.18 -2.25
C GLY A 137 -4.15 1.64 -2.51
N SER A 138 -3.60 2.28 -3.55
CA SER A 138 -3.95 3.67 -3.91
C SER A 138 -5.40 3.82 -4.37
N LEU A 139 -6.03 2.73 -4.80
CA LEU A 139 -7.43 2.71 -5.20
C LEU A 139 -8.36 2.88 -3.99
N VAL A 140 -8.01 2.30 -2.84
CA VAL A 140 -8.91 2.13 -1.70
C VAL A 140 -8.54 2.96 -0.47
N ASN A 141 -7.32 3.48 -0.38
CA ASN A 141 -6.93 4.26 0.80
C ASN A 141 -7.55 5.67 0.83
N GLY A 142 -7.46 6.32 1.99
CA GLY A 142 -7.94 7.69 2.23
C GLY A 142 -7.06 8.80 1.67
N GLY A 143 -6.00 8.47 0.93
CA GLY A 143 -5.13 9.43 0.25
C GLY A 143 -4.20 10.27 1.14
N MET A 144 -4.19 10.06 2.45
CA MET A 144 -3.36 10.80 3.43
C MET A 144 -1.87 10.61 3.18
N ALA A 145 -1.22 11.65 2.68
CA ALA A 145 0.17 11.65 2.22
C ALA A 145 1.07 12.31 3.27
N VAL A 146 1.62 11.50 4.18
CA VAL A 146 2.40 12.00 5.33
C VAL A 146 3.86 11.61 5.19
N THR A 147 4.74 12.60 5.26
CA THR A 147 6.19 12.36 5.40
C THR A 147 6.49 12.06 6.87
N PRO A 148 7.18 10.96 7.20
CA PRO A 148 7.46 10.60 8.60
C PRO A 148 8.34 11.66 9.28
N ARG A 149 8.33 11.66 10.61
CA ARG A 149 9.27 12.47 11.40
C ARG A 149 10.70 11.96 11.17
N ARG A 150 11.62 12.87 10.85
CA ARG A 150 13.03 12.54 10.53
C ARG A 150 13.72 11.68 11.57
N GLY A 151 13.68 12.08 12.84
CA GLY A 151 14.31 11.30 13.91
C GLY A 151 13.74 9.89 14.04
N TYR A 152 12.44 9.69 13.80
CA TYR A 152 11.85 8.35 13.85
C TYR A 152 12.18 7.50 12.61
N PHE A 153 12.28 8.13 11.44
CA PHE A 153 12.78 7.47 10.23
C PHE A 153 14.23 6.99 10.43
N GLU A 154 15.10 7.83 10.99
CA GLU A 154 16.51 7.50 11.29
C GLU A 154 16.62 6.38 12.34
N GLU A 155 15.74 6.35 13.34
CA GLU A 155 15.67 5.26 14.32
C GLU A 155 15.30 3.92 13.65
N LEU A 156 14.34 3.93 12.73
CA LEU A 156 13.82 2.72 12.08
C LEU A 156 14.72 2.18 10.97
N LEU A 157 15.35 3.08 10.21
CA LEU A 157 16.16 2.77 9.03
C LEU A 157 17.53 3.44 9.16
N PRO A 158 18.34 3.08 10.17
CA PRO A 158 19.62 3.74 10.45
C PRO A 158 20.67 3.50 9.35
N SER A 159 20.48 2.49 8.50
CA SER A 159 21.35 2.23 7.35
C SER A 159 21.05 3.12 6.13
N VAL A 160 19.94 3.85 6.13
CA VAL A 160 19.52 4.69 4.99
C VAL A 160 19.98 6.12 5.23
N ASP A 161 20.60 6.73 4.22
CA ASP A 161 20.98 8.15 4.29
C ASP A 161 19.71 9.03 4.35
N SER A 162 19.45 9.58 5.53
CA SER A 162 18.30 10.44 5.76
C SER A 162 18.43 11.79 5.05
N ASN A 163 19.65 12.29 4.78
CA ASN A 163 19.80 13.54 4.04
C ASN A 163 19.25 13.38 2.62
N GLU A 164 19.59 12.28 1.95
CA GLU A 164 19.10 11.99 0.61
C GLU A 164 17.58 11.77 0.60
N MET A 165 17.06 11.06 1.59
CA MET A 165 15.62 10.82 1.72
C MET A 165 14.83 12.13 1.88
N TYR A 166 15.23 13.00 2.82
CA TYR A 166 14.51 14.25 3.10
C TYR A 166 14.82 15.37 2.10
N GLY A 167 16.01 15.38 1.49
CA GLY A 167 16.42 16.36 0.50
C GLY A 167 15.94 16.06 -0.92
N THR A 168 15.77 14.77 -1.28
CA THR A 168 15.50 14.36 -2.66
C THR A 168 14.25 13.50 -2.78
N PHE A 169 14.19 12.35 -2.09
CA PHE A 169 13.21 11.32 -2.43
C PHE A 169 11.82 11.57 -1.84
N PHE A 170 11.71 12.10 -0.62
CA PHE A 170 10.41 12.54 -0.07
C PHE A 170 9.83 13.70 -0.89
N PRO A 171 10.58 14.77 -1.24
CA PRO A 171 10.08 15.79 -2.16
C PRO A 171 9.63 15.22 -3.51
N ARG A 172 10.44 14.35 -4.13
CA ARG A 172 10.11 13.70 -5.40
C ARG A 172 8.84 12.86 -5.29
N ALA A 173 8.70 12.07 -4.24
CA ALA A 173 7.52 11.24 -4.00
C ALA A 173 6.26 12.10 -3.85
N ASN A 174 6.30 13.15 -3.01
CA ASN A 174 5.15 14.05 -2.81
C ASN A 174 4.73 14.72 -4.13
N ALA A 175 5.70 15.18 -4.93
CA ALA A 175 5.43 15.77 -6.23
C ALA A 175 4.84 14.74 -7.23
N GLY A 176 5.45 13.56 -7.34
CA GLY A 176 5.00 12.49 -8.24
C GLY A 176 3.62 11.95 -7.89
N LEU A 177 3.27 11.94 -6.60
CA LEU A 177 1.95 11.54 -6.09
C LEU A 177 0.89 12.64 -6.25
N GLY A 178 1.28 13.88 -6.58
CA GLY A 178 0.35 15.00 -6.68
C GLY A 178 -0.23 15.43 -5.32
N VAL A 179 0.57 15.36 -4.26
CA VAL A 179 0.15 15.73 -2.91
C VAL A 179 -0.25 17.21 -2.88
N ASN A 180 -1.36 17.52 -2.22
CA ASN A 180 -1.86 18.88 -2.03
C ASN A 180 -2.46 19.05 -0.63
N ASN A 181 -2.75 20.30 -0.26
CA ASN A 181 -3.29 20.65 1.05
C ASN A 181 -4.70 21.22 0.91
N ILE A 182 -5.53 20.96 1.92
CA ILE A 182 -6.84 21.59 2.04
C ILE A 182 -6.68 23.08 2.30
N ASP A 183 -7.55 23.89 1.70
CA ASP A 183 -7.69 25.30 2.08
C ASP A 183 -8.30 25.39 3.48
N GLN A 184 -7.54 25.95 4.42
CA GLN A 184 -7.94 26.03 5.81
C GLN A 184 -9.17 26.91 6.02
N ALA A 185 -9.33 28.00 5.27
CA ALA A 185 -10.51 28.85 5.40
C ALA A 185 -11.78 28.11 4.96
N TRP A 186 -11.70 27.36 3.86
CA TRP A 186 -12.80 26.51 3.43
C TRP A 186 -13.08 25.36 4.40
N PHE A 187 -12.03 24.73 4.94
CA PHE A 187 -12.16 23.71 5.99
C PHE A 187 -12.91 24.25 7.21
N GLU A 188 -12.66 25.50 7.63
CA GLU A 188 -13.39 26.11 8.75
C GLU A 188 -14.87 26.32 8.45
N SER A 189 -15.23 26.72 7.23
CA SER A 189 -16.61 27.08 6.87
C SER A 189 -17.48 25.90 6.44
N THR A 190 -16.91 24.87 5.82
CA THR A 190 -17.69 23.80 5.17
C THR A 190 -18.36 22.86 6.16
N GLU A 191 -19.61 22.46 5.91
CA GLU A 191 -20.31 21.49 6.77
C GLU A 191 -19.63 20.11 6.74
N TRP A 192 -19.00 19.76 5.62
CA TRP A 192 -18.41 18.46 5.34
C TRP A 192 -17.24 18.07 6.26
N TYR A 193 -16.65 19.04 6.96
CA TYR A 193 -15.55 18.84 7.92
C TYR A 193 -15.91 19.18 9.36
N LYS A 194 -17.22 19.31 9.68
CA LYS A 194 -17.67 19.54 11.05
C LYS A 194 -17.15 18.46 12.00
N PHE A 195 -17.15 17.19 11.59
CA PHE A 195 -16.62 16.07 12.36
C PHE A 195 -15.14 16.27 12.77
N ALA A 196 -14.31 16.77 11.86
CA ALA A 196 -12.91 17.05 12.11
C ALA A 196 -12.74 18.24 13.07
N ARG A 197 -13.55 19.29 12.92
CA ARG A 197 -13.54 20.45 13.82
C ARG A 197 -13.99 20.09 15.24
N THR A 198 -15.00 19.22 15.39
CA THR A 198 -15.44 18.68 16.69
C THR A 198 -14.34 17.82 17.32
N GLY A 199 -13.70 16.95 16.53
CA GLY A 199 -12.54 16.17 16.99
C GLY A 199 -11.37 17.06 17.43
N ARG A 200 -11.07 18.12 16.68
CA ARG A 200 -10.04 19.12 17.02
C ARG A 200 -10.36 19.85 18.31
N LYS A 201 -11.58 20.39 18.44
CA LYS A 201 -12.03 21.12 19.65
C LYS A 201 -11.81 20.30 20.92
N THR A 202 -12.22 19.04 20.91
CA THR A 202 -12.12 18.17 22.10
C THR A 202 -10.67 17.75 22.38
N ALA A 203 -9.86 17.52 21.35
CA ALA A 203 -8.43 17.25 21.53
C ALA A 203 -7.67 18.44 22.12
N GLU A 204 -7.89 19.65 21.59
CA GLU A 204 -7.22 20.88 22.03
C GLU A 204 -7.60 21.27 23.46
N ARG A 205 -8.87 21.08 23.86
CA ARG A 205 -9.30 21.28 25.25
C ARG A 205 -8.62 20.34 26.25
N SER A 206 -8.12 19.20 25.77
CA SER A 206 -7.31 18.24 26.54
C SER A 206 -5.81 18.46 26.41
N GLY A 207 -5.39 19.53 25.73
CA GLY A 207 -3.99 19.92 25.56
C GLY A 207 -3.24 19.12 24.49
N PHE A 208 -3.94 18.45 23.58
CA PHE A 208 -3.31 17.81 22.42
C PHE A 208 -3.21 18.78 21.25
N LYS A 209 -2.15 18.63 20.45
CA LYS A 209 -1.99 19.36 19.19
C LYS A 209 -2.72 18.61 18.07
N THR A 210 -3.33 19.37 17.17
CA THR A 210 -3.82 18.82 15.90
C THR A 210 -3.00 19.35 14.73
N THR A 211 -2.99 18.59 13.64
CA THR A 211 -2.27 18.95 12.43
C THR A 211 -3.08 18.59 11.19
N PHE A 212 -3.01 19.45 10.18
CA PHE A 212 -3.56 19.15 8.87
C PHE A 212 -2.75 18.04 8.19
N VAL A 213 -3.46 17.16 7.49
CA VAL A 213 -2.89 16.01 6.80
C VAL A 213 -2.93 16.26 5.29
N PRO A 214 -1.78 16.35 4.60
CA PRO A 214 -1.73 16.47 3.14
C PRO A 214 -2.37 15.25 2.48
N ASN A 215 -2.87 15.41 1.25
CA ASN A 215 -3.62 14.34 0.59
C ASN A 215 -3.40 14.31 -0.93
N VAL A 216 -3.66 13.15 -1.55
CA VAL A 216 -3.71 13.00 -3.02
C VAL A 216 -5.12 13.20 -3.60
N TYR A 217 -6.15 13.34 -2.76
CA TYR A 217 -7.43 13.86 -3.22
C TYR A 217 -7.28 15.33 -3.63
N ASP A 218 -7.81 15.71 -4.78
CA ASP A 218 -7.82 17.10 -5.22
C ASP A 218 -8.77 17.93 -4.34
N MET A 219 -8.20 18.73 -3.45
CA MET A 219 -8.98 19.55 -2.50
C MET A 219 -9.77 20.67 -3.19
N ASN A 220 -9.35 21.12 -4.38
CA ASN A 220 -10.11 22.09 -5.16
C ASN A 220 -11.29 21.42 -5.87
N TYR A 221 -11.13 20.18 -6.35
CA TYR A 221 -12.26 19.37 -6.83
C TYR A 221 -13.30 19.18 -5.71
N MET A 222 -12.86 18.90 -4.48
CA MET A 222 -13.78 18.75 -3.34
C MET A 222 -14.59 20.01 -3.01
N LYS A 223 -14.00 21.20 -3.19
CA LYS A 223 -14.76 22.46 -3.08
C LYS A 223 -15.86 22.54 -4.14
N GLN A 224 -15.57 22.12 -5.36
CA GLN A 224 -16.53 22.08 -6.46
C GLN A 224 -17.63 21.04 -6.22
N GLU A 225 -17.30 19.88 -5.61
CA GLU A 225 -18.30 18.89 -5.17
C GLU A 225 -19.28 19.50 -4.15
N ALA A 226 -18.75 20.25 -3.19
CA ALA A 226 -19.56 20.92 -2.16
C ALA A 226 -20.47 22.00 -2.76
N ALA A 227 -19.98 22.71 -3.78
CA ALA A 227 -20.75 23.70 -4.54
C ALA A 227 -21.76 23.07 -5.52
N GLY A 228 -21.75 21.74 -5.71
CA GLY A 228 -22.60 21.06 -6.69
C GLY A 228 -22.19 21.30 -8.15
N ALA A 229 -20.97 21.79 -8.38
CA ALA A 229 -20.46 22.11 -9.72
C ALA A 229 -19.90 20.90 -10.47
N VAL A 230 -19.54 19.83 -9.76
CA VAL A 230 -19.00 18.57 -10.31
C VAL A 230 -19.61 17.35 -9.62
N PRO A 231 -19.57 16.15 -10.23
CA PRO A 231 -20.03 14.92 -9.60
C PRO A 231 -19.29 14.65 -8.29
N LYS A 232 -20.06 14.31 -7.25
CA LYS A 232 -19.52 13.96 -5.93
C LYS A 232 -18.85 12.59 -5.94
N SER A 233 -17.80 12.45 -5.15
CA SER A 233 -17.14 11.20 -4.82
C SER A 233 -16.79 11.19 -3.31
N ALA A 234 -15.85 12.03 -2.86
CA ALA A 234 -15.53 12.13 -1.43
C ALA A 234 -16.73 12.59 -0.60
N LEU A 235 -17.57 13.46 -1.19
CA LEU A 235 -18.79 13.98 -0.55
C LEU A 235 -20.03 13.11 -0.84
N ALA A 236 -19.84 11.89 -1.35
CA ALA A 236 -20.88 10.90 -1.64
C ALA A 236 -20.59 9.51 -1.03
N GLY A 237 -19.73 9.44 -0.01
CA GLY A 237 -19.45 8.19 0.70
C GLY A 237 -18.50 7.24 -0.02
N GLU A 238 -17.67 7.76 -0.93
CA GLU A 238 -16.69 6.97 -1.69
C GLU A 238 -15.28 7.14 -1.11
N VAL A 239 -14.63 6.02 -0.78
CA VAL A 239 -13.19 5.95 -0.47
C VAL A 239 -12.68 4.50 -0.51
N ILE A 240 -13.13 3.66 0.43
CA ILE A 240 -12.59 2.31 0.66
C ILE A 240 -12.88 1.32 -0.46
N PHE A 241 -13.84 1.62 -1.33
CA PHE A 241 -14.18 0.84 -2.51
C PHE A 241 -13.88 1.58 -3.82
N GLY A 242 -12.98 2.56 -3.76
CA GLY A 242 -12.64 3.41 -4.89
C GLY A 242 -13.29 4.79 -4.80
N ASN A 243 -12.83 5.69 -5.68
CA ASN A 243 -13.36 7.03 -5.87
C ASN A 243 -13.52 7.25 -7.37
N HIS A 244 -14.74 7.57 -7.81
CA HIS A 244 -14.98 7.91 -9.21
C HIS A 244 -14.25 9.19 -9.63
N ALA A 245 -14.06 10.12 -8.71
CA ALA A 245 -13.43 11.41 -8.99
C ALA A 245 -12.55 11.92 -7.84
N GLY A 246 -11.77 12.97 -8.12
CA GLY A 246 -10.93 13.71 -7.18
C GLY A 246 -9.68 12.98 -6.67
N LYS A 247 -9.75 11.68 -6.33
CA LYS A 247 -8.58 10.93 -5.83
C LYS A 247 -7.58 10.63 -6.95
N LYS A 248 -6.37 11.16 -6.83
CA LYS A 248 -5.23 10.92 -7.73
C LYS A 248 -4.53 9.59 -7.39
N SER A 249 -5.25 8.49 -7.56
CA SER A 249 -4.70 7.13 -7.45
C SER A 249 -3.56 6.90 -8.46
N LEU A 250 -2.74 5.85 -8.26
CA LEU A 250 -1.55 5.59 -9.08
C LEU A 250 -1.82 5.46 -10.59
N PRO A 251 -2.97 4.92 -11.07
CA PRO A 251 -3.36 4.97 -12.48
C PRO A 251 -3.41 6.39 -13.07
N LYS A 252 -3.60 7.42 -12.24
CA LYS A 252 -3.68 8.82 -12.64
C LYS A 252 -2.37 9.59 -12.42
N THR A 253 -1.35 8.96 -11.83
CA THR A 253 -0.05 9.57 -11.51
C THR A 253 1.09 8.74 -12.07
N TYR A 254 1.75 7.92 -11.26
CA TYR A 254 2.93 7.15 -11.65
C TYR A 254 2.68 6.20 -12.81
N LEU A 255 1.56 5.47 -12.82
CA LEU A 255 1.25 4.53 -13.90
C LEU A 255 0.85 5.25 -15.18
N ALA A 256 0.19 6.42 -15.10
CA ALA A 256 -0.09 7.25 -16.27
C ALA A 256 1.23 7.74 -16.92
N GLN A 257 2.16 8.23 -16.09
CA GLN A 257 3.48 8.64 -16.57
C GLN A 257 4.25 7.44 -17.14
N ALA A 258 4.20 6.29 -16.48
CA ALA A 258 4.86 5.07 -16.94
C ALA A 258 4.31 4.63 -18.30
N ALA A 259 2.99 4.63 -18.47
CA ALA A 259 2.34 4.32 -19.74
C ALA A 259 2.72 5.31 -20.85
N SER A 260 2.84 6.61 -20.53
CA SER A 260 3.20 7.65 -21.51
C SER A 260 4.59 7.48 -22.13
N THR A 261 5.47 6.70 -21.50
CA THR A 261 6.79 6.35 -22.07
C THR A 261 6.71 5.40 -23.26
N GLY A 262 5.59 4.67 -23.43
CA GLY A 262 5.45 3.60 -24.42
C GLY A 262 6.27 2.34 -24.13
N LYS A 263 6.88 2.23 -22.95
CA LYS A 263 7.77 1.12 -22.53
C LYS A 263 7.24 0.27 -21.38
N VAL A 264 6.02 0.56 -20.91
CA VAL A 264 5.38 -0.19 -19.82
C VAL A 264 4.11 -0.86 -20.33
N THR A 265 4.04 -2.17 -20.13
CA THR A 265 2.83 -2.97 -20.36
C THR A 265 2.30 -3.49 -19.03
N ILE A 266 0.98 -3.56 -18.87
CA ILE A 266 0.32 -4.13 -17.69
C ILE A 266 -0.54 -5.32 -18.12
N THR A 267 -0.34 -6.47 -17.47
CA THR A 267 -1.23 -7.64 -17.57
C THR A 267 -2.02 -7.75 -16.27
N SER A 268 -3.33 -7.47 -16.33
CA SER A 268 -4.26 -7.63 -15.20
C SER A 268 -4.83 -9.06 -15.11
N LEU A 269 -5.48 -9.40 -14.00
CA LEU A 269 -6.05 -10.72 -13.72
C LEU A 269 -5.04 -11.87 -13.84
N HIS A 270 -3.77 -11.60 -13.50
CA HIS A 270 -2.71 -12.60 -13.48
C HIS A 270 -2.04 -12.60 -12.11
N ARG A 271 -2.15 -13.72 -11.40
CA ARG A 271 -1.54 -13.92 -10.09
C ARG A 271 -0.26 -14.71 -10.24
N VAL A 272 0.89 -14.09 -9.95
CA VAL A 272 2.17 -14.82 -9.88
C VAL A 272 2.12 -15.83 -8.74
N THR A 273 2.53 -17.05 -9.03
CA THR A 273 2.54 -18.18 -8.08
C THR A 273 3.94 -18.68 -7.79
N LYS A 274 4.89 -18.54 -8.72
CA LYS A 274 6.24 -19.08 -8.57
C LYS A 274 7.28 -18.29 -9.35
N VAL A 275 8.46 -18.15 -8.76
CA VAL A 275 9.66 -17.58 -9.39
C VAL A 275 10.83 -18.53 -9.12
N VAL A 276 11.49 -18.99 -10.17
CA VAL A 276 12.65 -19.89 -10.10
C VAL A 276 13.78 -19.39 -11.01
N PRO A 277 15.06 -19.57 -10.64
CA PRO A 277 16.17 -19.29 -11.54
C PRO A 277 16.04 -20.05 -12.86
N SER A 278 16.32 -19.39 -13.98
CA SER A 278 16.27 -19.98 -15.32
C SER A 278 17.30 -19.32 -16.24
N GLY A 279 18.41 -20.02 -16.49
CA GLY A 279 19.54 -19.47 -17.24
C GLY A 279 20.10 -18.22 -16.56
N ALA A 280 20.22 -17.12 -17.32
CA ALA A 280 20.68 -15.82 -16.83
C ALA A 280 19.58 -14.96 -16.17
N GLY A 281 18.34 -15.47 -16.05
CA GLY A 281 17.20 -14.76 -15.47
C GLY A 281 16.32 -15.69 -14.64
N TYR A 282 15.01 -15.47 -14.71
CA TYR A 282 14.02 -16.14 -13.88
C TYR A 282 12.82 -16.61 -14.69
N SER A 283 12.40 -17.84 -14.47
CA SER A 283 11.09 -18.32 -14.92
C SER A 283 10.04 -17.89 -13.92
N VAL A 284 9.00 -17.20 -14.39
CA VAL A 284 7.88 -16.69 -13.59
C VAL A 284 6.60 -17.39 -14.03
N GLU A 285 6.01 -18.15 -13.14
CA GLU A 285 4.71 -18.81 -13.33
C GLU A 285 3.59 -17.94 -12.75
N MET A 286 2.49 -17.85 -13.48
CA MET A 286 1.32 -17.08 -13.08
C MET A 286 0.02 -17.75 -13.53
N GLU A 287 -1.01 -17.61 -12.72
CA GLU A 287 -2.37 -18.02 -13.02
C GLU A 287 -3.15 -16.84 -13.59
N GLN A 288 -3.71 -16.99 -14.78
CA GLN A 288 -4.75 -16.11 -15.28
C GLN A 288 -6.08 -16.49 -14.65
N ILE A 289 -6.81 -15.51 -14.11
CA ILE A 289 -8.14 -15.72 -13.52
C ILE A 289 -9.23 -14.99 -14.29
N ASP A 290 -10.47 -15.50 -14.21
CA ASP A 290 -11.66 -14.75 -14.61
C ASP A 290 -12.15 -13.80 -13.49
N GLU A 291 -13.25 -13.08 -13.72
CA GLU A 291 -13.79 -12.13 -12.75
C GLU A 291 -14.47 -12.80 -11.54
N GLN A 292 -14.65 -14.13 -11.55
CA GLN A 292 -15.14 -14.93 -10.43
C GLN A 292 -13.98 -15.58 -9.65
N GLY A 293 -12.74 -15.40 -10.13
CA GLY A 293 -11.52 -15.92 -9.54
C GLY A 293 -11.22 -17.37 -9.90
N ASN A 294 -11.86 -17.92 -10.94
CA ASN A 294 -11.51 -19.25 -11.46
C ASN A 294 -10.24 -19.13 -12.30
N VAL A 295 -9.32 -20.09 -12.13
CA VAL A 295 -8.12 -20.16 -12.97
C VAL A 295 -8.52 -20.62 -14.36
N VAL A 296 -8.27 -19.78 -15.37
CA VAL A 296 -8.59 -20.07 -16.78
C VAL A 296 -7.36 -20.47 -17.60
N ALA A 297 -6.15 -20.13 -17.13
CA ALA A 297 -4.89 -20.57 -17.72
C ALA A 297 -3.73 -20.46 -16.70
N THR A 298 -2.71 -21.30 -16.88
CA THR A 298 -1.40 -21.13 -16.22
C THR A 298 -0.38 -20.77 -17.28
N LYS A 299 0.41 -19.73 -17.02
CA LYS A 299 1.40 -19.19 -17.96
C LYS A 299 2.77 -19.14 -17.32
N THR A 300 3.79 -19.36 -18.13
CA THR A 300 5.19 -19.27 -17.71
C THR A 300 5.96 -18.37 -18.66
N VAL A 301 6.62 -17.35 -18.12
CA VAL A 301 7.45 -16.41 -18.87
C VAL A 301 8.87 -16.39 -18.32
N THR A 302 9.83 -15.91 -19.11
CA THR A 302 11.19 -15.65 -18.63
C THR A 302 11.37 -14.15 -18.42
N ALA A 303 11.92 -13.74 -17.27
CA ALA A 303 12.28 -12.37 -16.98
C ALA A 303 13.77 -12.27 -16.69
N ASP A 304 14.47 -11.31 -17.28
CA ASP A 304 15.89 -11.12 -16.96
C ASP A 304 16.04 -10.62 -15.51
N LYS A 305 15.12 -9.74 -15.08
CA LYS A 305 15.03 -9.23 -13.72
C LYS A 305 13.59 -9.24 -13.22
N VAL A 306 13.40 -9.50 -11.92
CA VAL A 306 12.09 -9.55 -11.28
C VAL A 306 12.04 -8.62 -10.06
N PHE A 307 11.03 -7.76 -10.03
CA PHE A 307 10.78 -6.80 -8.97
C PHE A 307 9.50 -7.19 -8.23
N PHE A 308 9.64 -7.66 -6.99
CA PHE A 308 8.52 -7.95 -6.10
C PHE A 308 7.94 -6.64 -5.55
N ALA A 309 6.71 -6.35 -5.94
CA ALA A 309 5.93 -5.18 -5.53
C ALA A 309 4.47 -5.56 -5.16
N ALA A 310 4.27 -6.79 -4.68
CA ALA A 310 2.96 -7.38 -4.36
C ALA A 310 2.42 -6.92 -2.99
N GLY A 311 3.06 -5.92 -2.37
CA GLY A 311 2.76 -5.42 -1.04
C GLY A 311 3.41 -6.27 0.05
N SER A 312 3.39 -5.76 1.29
CA SER A 312 3.96 -6.44 2.45
C SER A 312 3.53 -7.91 2.54
N VAL A 313 2.22 -8.18 2.44
CA VAL A 313 1.69 -9.55 2.51
C VAL A 313 2.04 -10.37 1.26
N GLY A 314 1.74 -9.87 0.06
CA GLY A 314 1.90 -10.63 -1.18
C GLY A 314 3.36 -11.01 -1.44
N THR A 315 4.28 -10.04 -1.30
CA THR A 315 5.71 -10.27 -1.50
C THR A 315 6.26 -11.25 -0.47
N SER A 316 5.93 -11.08 0.81
CA SER A 316 6.39 -12.01 1.85
C SER A 316 5.84 -13.43 1.68
N LYS A 317 4.57 -13.59 1.29
CA LYS A 317 4.00 -14.91 1.00
C LYS A 317 4.73 -15.62 -0.14
N LEU A 318 5.02 -14.90 -1.24
CA LEU A 318 5.78 -15.45 -2.35
C LEU A 318 7.17 -15.90 -1.90
N LEU A 319 7.95 -15.00 -1.28
CA LEU A 319 9.33 -15.31 -0.91
C LEU A 319 9.43 -16.43 0.14
N VAL A 320 8.55 -16.44 1.15
CA VAL A 320 8.51 -17.49 2.18
C VAL A 320 8.14 -18.84 1.55
N ALA A 321 7.15 -18.89 0.66
CA ALA A 321 6.78 -20.11 -0.03
C ALA A 321 7.91 -20.60 -0.95
N MET A 322 8.49 -19.72 -1.78
CA MET A 322 9.58 -20.07 -2.70
C MET A 322 10.81 -20.59 -1.97
N LYS A 323 11.15 -20.02 -0.81
CA LYS A 323 12.25 -20.51 0.02
C LYS A 323 11.94 -21.91 0.55
N ALA A 324 10.78 -22.09 1.19
CA ALA A 324 10.40 -23.35 1.83
C ALA A 324 10.21 -24.51 0.84
N GLN A 325 9.79 -24.21 -0.39
CA GLN A 325 9.60 -25.18 -1.46
C GLN A 325 10.89 -25.46 -2.26
N GLY A 326 12.02 -24.83 -1.91
CA GLY A 326 13.30 -25.05 -2.59
C GLY A 326 13.42 -24.37 -3.97
N HIS A 327 12.51 -23.47 -4.31
CA HIS A 327 12.54 -22.68 -5.55
C HIS A 327 13.58 -21.56 -5.49
N LEU A 328 13.74 -20.94 -4.31
CA LEU A 328 14.75 -19.93 -4.01
C LEU A 328 15.42 -20.26 -2.66
N PRO A 329 16.19 -21.37 -2.57
CA PRO A 329 16.67 -21.91 -1.29
C PRO A 329 17.70 -21.01 -0.59
N ASN A 330 18.38 -20.14 -1.34
CA ASN A 330 19.45 -19.27 -0.83
C ASN A 330 18.94 -17.93 -0.27
N LEU A 331 17.62 -17.72 -0.22
CA LEU A 331 17.03 -16.54 0.41
C LEU A 331 17.42 -16.46 1.90
N SER A 332 17.68 -15.23 2.37
CA SER A 332 18.05 -14.93 3.76
C SER A 332 17.09 -15.57 4.79
N GLY A 333 17.61 -15.89 5.97
CA GLY A 333 16.82 -16.29 7.15
C GLY A 333 15.77 -15.24 7.58
N GLU A 334 16.02 -13.98 7.22
CA GLU A 334 15.18 -12.83 7.56
C GLU A 334 13.92 -12.71 6.67
N VAL A 335 13.81 -13.48 5.59
CA VAL A 335 12.59 -13.52 4.77
C VAL A 335 11.43 -14.06 5.60
N GLY A 336 10.34 -13.30 5.63
CA GLY A 336 9.15 -13.56 6.43
C GLY A 336 9.17 -12.86 7.80
N GLN A 337 10.29 -12.32 8.25
CA GLN A 337 10.45 -11.76 9.59
C GLN A 337 10.02 -10.28 9.70
N GLY A 338 9.74 -9.85 10.93
CA GLY A 338 9.63 -8.43 11.27
C GLY A 338 8.37 -7.74 10.72
N TRP A 339 7.30 -8.49 10.47
CA TRP A 339 6.02 -7.92 10.07
C TRP A 339 5.37 -7.16 11.23
N GLY A 340 4.78 -6.00 10.94
CA GLY A 340 3.99 -5.21 11.87
C GLY A 340 2.80 -4.56 11.18
N ASN A 341 1.84 -4.14 11.98
CA ASN A 341 0.57 -3.59 11.51
C ASN A 341 0.52 -2.05 11.54
N ASN A 342 1.69 -1.40 11.62
CA ASN A 342 1.89 0.03 11.86
C ASN A 342 1.28 0.56 13.18
N GLY A 343 0.99 -0.33 14.14
CA GLY A 343 0.31 0.04 15.39
C GLY A 343 -1.13 0.50 15.15
N ASN A 344 -1.82 -0.08 14.17
CA ASN A 344 -3.19 0.28 13.87
C ASN A 344 -4.16 -0.19 14.96
N VAL A 345 -4.89 0.76 15.55
CA VAL A 345 -6.05 0.53 16.41
C VAL A 345 -7.12 1.57 16.12
N MET A 346 -8.38 1.15 16.01
CA MET A 346 -9.52 2.06 15.86
C MET A 346 -10.28 2.23 17.16
N VAL A 347 -10.86 3.41 17.38
CA VAL A 347 -11.75 3.68 18.51
C VAL A 347 -12.78 4.75 18.14
N ALA A 348 -13.93 4.69 18.79
CA ALA A 348 -14.98 5.68 18.66
C ALA A 348 -15.38 6.25 20.02
N ARG A 349 -15.61 7.57 20.05
CA ARG A 349 -16.10 8.32 21.21
C ARG A 349 -17.51 8.83 20.95
N ALA A 350 -18.33 8.85 22.00
CA ALA A 350 -19.62 9.53 21.99
C ALA A 350 -19.43 11.00 22.38
N ASN A 351 -19.92 11.92 21.57
CA ASN A 351 -19.97 13.34 21.89
C ASN A 351 -21.29 13.69 22.58
N HIS A 352 -21.28 14.80 23.31
CA HIS A 352 -22.51 15.39 23.85
C HIS A 352 -23.37 16.00 22.75
N LEU A 353 -24.64 16.26 23.04
CA LEU A 353 -25.60 16.84 22.09
C LEU A 353 -25.19 18.23 21.57
N TRP A 354 -24.39 18.98 22.34
CA TRP A 354 -23.87 20.29 21.93
C TRP A 354 -22.58 20.21 21.10
N ASP A 355 -22.03 19.01 20.90
CA ASP A 355 -20.86 18.75 20.05
C ASP A 355 -21.20 17.81 18.87
N PRO A 356 -22.15 18.20 17.98
CA PRO A 356 -22.51 17.43 16.80
C PRO A 356 -21.32 17.23 15.85
N THR A 357 -21.26 16.09 15.18
CA THR A 357 -20.24 15.81 14.14
C THR A 357 -20.76 16.05 12.72
N GLY A 358 -22.06 16.27 12.55
CA GLY A 358 -22.73 16.57 11.29
C GLY A 358 -23.16 15.33 10.51
N GLY A 359 -24.31 15.41 9.85
CA GLY A 359 -24.83 14.33 8.99
C GLY A 359 -24.17 14.25 7.61
N LYS A 360 -23.45 15.30 7.19
CA LYS A 360 -22.64 15.32 5.97
C LYS A 360 -21.18 15.34 6.35
N GLN A 361 -20.46 14.26 6.04
CA GLN A 361 -19.04 14.11 6.33
C GLN A 361 -18.31 13.73 5.05
N SER A 362 -17.23 14.45 4.72
CA SER A 362 -16.31 14.04 3.67
C SER A 362 -15.70 12.69 4.02
N SER A 363 -15.56 11.79 3.04
CA SER A 363 -14.92 10.48 3.22
C SER A 363 -13.39 10.55 3.30
N ILE A 364 -12.81 11.74 3.13
CA ILE A 364 -11.36 11.96 3.13
C ILE A 364 -10.93 12.66 4.43
N PRO A 365 -10.16 12.00 5.32
CA PRO A 365 -9.62 12.65 6.51
C PRO A 365 -8.58 13.72 6.14
N THR A 366 -8.56 14.81 6.91
CA THR A 366 -7.65 15.96 6.70
C THR A 366 -7.02 16.46 8.00
N MET A 367 -7.29 15.82 9.13
CA MET A 367 -6.83 16.27 10.45
C MET A 367 -6.39 15.07 11.28
N GLY A 368 -5.27 15.20 11.99
CA GLY A 368 -4.79 14.23 12.97
C GLY A 368 -4.46 14.86 14.31
N ILE A 369 -4.52 14.07 15.36
CA ILE A 369 -4.02 14.38 16.70
C ILE A 369 -2.59 13.86 16.79
N ASP A 370 -1.63 14.75 17.02
CA ASP A 370 -0.22 14.40 17.10
C ASP A 370 0.23 14.34 18.57
N ASN A 371 0.39 13.11 19.07
CA ASN A 371 0.95 12.80 20.39
C ASN A 371 2.24 11.97 20.26
N TRP A 372 2.97 12.11 19.14
CA TRP A 372 4.14 11.27 18.87
C TRP A 372 5.31 11.53 19.83
N ASP A 373 5.33 12.69 20.49
CA ASP A 373 6.38 13.09 21.43
C ASP A 373 6.10 12.63 22.89
N ASP A 374 4.95 12.00 23.18
CA ASP A 374 4.68 11.41 24.50
C ASP A 374 5.50 10.13 24.68
N ALA A 375 6.59 10.22 25.43
CA ALA A 375 7.47 9.08 25.74
C ALA A 375 6.72 7.90 26.40
N GLY A 376 5.60 8.14 27.08
CA GLY A 376 4.80 7.10 27.71
C GLY A 376 3.79 6.42 26.79
N GLY A 377 3.58 6.94 25.58
CA GLY A 377 2.70 6.32 24.59
C GLY A 377 2.59 7.13 23.30
N PRO A 378 3.62 7.08 22.44
CA PRO A 378 3.66 7.86 21.21
C PRO A 378 2.64 7.31 20.21
N ALA A 379 1.75 8.20 19.76
CA ALA A 379 0.70 7.87 18.82
C ALA A 379 0.29 9.07 17.98
N PHE A 380 -0.03 8.80 16.72
CA PHE A 380 -0.66 9.73 15.80
C PHE A 380 -2.07 9.19 15.49
N ALA A 381 -3.11 9.98 15.71
CA ALA A 381 -4.49 9.52 15.48
C ALA A 381 -5.19 10.39 14.44
N GLU A 382 -5.53 9.81 13.29
CA GLU A 382 -6.37 10.50 12.32
C GLU A 382 -7.79 10.65 12.87
N ILE A 383 -8.41 11.81 12.63
CA ILE A 383 -9.82 12.02 12.90
C ILE A 383 -10.58 11.49 11.69
N ALA A 384 -11.12 10.29 11.81
CA ALA A 384 -11.77 9.56 10.72
C ALA A 384 -13.25 9.98 10.58
N PRO A 385 -13.75 10.11 9.34
CA PRO A 385 -15.17 10.32 9.10
C PRO A 385 -15.98 9.04 9.37
N PHE A 386 -17.26 9.24 9.69
CA PHE A 386 -18.27 8.18 9.71
C PHE A 386 -19.50 8.63 8.92
N PRO A 387 -19.51 8.48 7.58
CA PRO A 387 -20.50 9.08 6.68
C PRO A 387 -21.82 8.28 6.67
N ALA A 388 -22.51 8.23 7.81
CA ALA A 388 -23.79 7.52 7.98
C ALA A 388 -25.01 8.26 7.39
N GLY A 389 -24.83 9.48 6.87
CA GLY A 389 -25.92 10.32 6.33
C GLY A 389 -26.80 11.01 7.38
N ALA A 390 -26.50 10.82 8.67
CA ALA A 390 -27.16 11.46 9.81
C ALA A 390 -26.13 11.81 10.89
N ASP A 391 -26.46 12.79 11.74
CA ASP A 391 -25.60 13.11 12.88
C ASP A 391 -25.81 12.08 13.98
N LEU A 392 -24.76 11.31 14.27
CA LEU A 392 -24.76 10.25 15.26
C LEU A 392 -23.92 10.60 16.49
N PHE A 393 -23.39 11.84 16.55
CA PHE A 393 -22.52 12.31 17.64
C PHE A 393 -21.28 11.43 17.84
N ILE A 394 -20.83 10.71 16.81
CA ILE A 394 -19.66 9.83 16.86
C ILE A 394 -18.44 10.57 16.34
N SER A 395 -17.36 10.58 17.12
CA SER A 395 -16.01 10.85 16.62
C SER A 395 -15.26 9.53 16.50
N LEU A 396 -14.86 9.18 15.29
CA LEU A 396 -14.11 7.97 14.96
C LEU A 396 -12.63 8.31 14.78
N TYR A 397 -11.75 7.41 15.20
CA TYR A 397 -10.31 7.60 15.08
C TYR A 397 -9.63 6.31 14.63
N LEU A 398 -8.63 6.44 13.77
CA LEU A 398 -7.64 5.40 13.51
C LEU A 398 -6.29 5.89 14.04
N SER A 399 -5.76 5.18 15.02
CA SER A 399 -4.45 5.48 15.60
C SER A 399 -3.36 4.68 14.92
N ILE A 400 -2.21 5.31 14.81
CA ILE A 400 -0.91 4.73 14.46
C ILE A 400 -0.08 4.90 15.72
N THR A 401 0.29 3.79 16.36
CA THR A 401 1.01 3.80 17.64
C THR A 401 2.39 3.21 17.47
N LYS A 402 3.38 3.57 18.29
CA LYS A 402 4.72 2.95 18.26
C LYS A 402 4.71 1.55 18.91
N ASN A 403 3.82 0.67 18.48
CA ASN A 403 3.73 -0.70 18.98
C ASN A 403 5.00 -1.49 18.58
N PRO A 404 5.79 -2.00 19.55
CA PRO A 404 7.03 -2.72 19.25
C PRO A 404 6.79 -4.16 18.76
N GLU A 405 5.58 -4.70 18.96
CA GLU A 405 5.26 -6.09 18.60
C GLU A 405 5.46 -6.36 17.11
N ARG A 406 5.98 -7.55 16.80
CA ARG A 406 6.18 -8.04 15.43
C ARG A 406 5.73 -9.49 15.31
N ALA A 407 5.41 -9.89 14.09
CA ALA A 407 5.11 -11.26 13.72
C ALA A 407 5.95 -11.71 12.53
N GLN A 408 5.83 -12.98 12.16
CA GLN A 408 6.51 -13.58 11.02
C GLN A 408 5.54 -14.37 10.14
N PHE A 409 5.80 -14.33 8.84
CA PHE A 409 5.18 -15.20 7.86
C PHE A 409 5.87 -16.56 7.86
N GLN A 410 5.09 -17.64 7.86
CA GLN A 410 5.62 -19.01 7.91
C GLN A 410 4.90 -19.90 6.91
N TYR A 411 5.66 -20.67 6.14
CA TYR A 411 5.11 -21.69 5.26
C TYR A 411 4.71 -22.93 6.05
N ASN A 412 3.46 -23.35 5.91
CA ASN A 412 2.97 -24.58 6.49
C ASN A 412 2.90 -25.67 5.41
N SER A 413 3.87 -26.60 5.43
CA SER A 413 3.98 -27.70 4.47
C SER A 413 2.75 -28.62 4.42
N SER A 414 2.03 -28.78 5.53
CA SER A 414 0.81 -29.61 5.57
C SER A 414 -0.37 -29.01 4.80
N THR A 415 -0.41 -27.67 4.66
CA THR A 415 -1.51 -26.96 3.99
C THR A 415 -1.11 -26.34 2.66
N GLY A 416 0.19 -26.28 2.36
CA GLY A 416 0.73 -25.56 1.22
C GLY A 416 0.55 -24.04 1.29
N LYS A 417 0.20 -23.47 2.46
CA LYS A 417 -0.12 -22.05 2.64
C LYS A 417 0.91 -21.35 3.52
N VAL A 418 1.07 -20.06 3.30
CA VAL A 418 1.81 -19.17 4.20
C VAL A 418 0.84 -18.52 5.18
N GLY A 419 1.05 -18.77 6.47
CA GLY A 419 0.33 -18.13 7.58
C GLY A 419 1.12 -16.94 8.16
N LEU A 420 0.48 -16.19 9.04
CA LEU A 420 1.08 -15.09 9.81
C LEU A 420 0.95 -15.42 11.30
N SER A 421 2.03 -15.25 12.06
CA SER A 421 2.06 -15.59 13.49
C SER A 421 1.48 -14.50 14.41
N TRP A 422 0.85 -13.46 13.85
CA TRP A 422 0.29 -12.36 14.63
C TRP A 422 -0.88 -12.83 15.50
N GLN A 423 -0.86 -12.48 16.77
CA GLN A 423 -1.96 -12.71 17.70
C GLN A 423 -2.64 -11.38 18.05
N THR A 424 -3.96 -11.38 18.22
CA THR A 424 -4.71 -10.14 18.55
C THR A 424 -4.19 -9.48 19.84
N SER A 425 -3.73 -10.27 20.82
CA SER A 425 -3.11 -9.78 22.07
C SER A 425 -1.88 -8.89 21.82
N GLN A 426 -1.18 -9.06 20.70
CA GLN A 426 -0.03 -8.22 20.33
C GLN A 426 -0.42 -6.78 19.98
N ASN A 427 -1.73 -6.46 19.87
CA ASN A 427 -2.19 -5.07 19.75
C ASN A 427 -2.36 -4.36 21.10
N GLN A 428 -2.24 -5.06 22.23
CA GLN A 428 -2.46 -4.46 23.54
C GLN A 428 -1.53 -3.26 23.84
N PRO A 429 -0.22 -3.27 23.49
CA PRO A 429 0.62 -2.09 23.66
C PRO A 429 0.10 -0.89 22.87
N GLY A 430 -0.36 -1.11 21.62
CA GLY A 430 -0.97 -0.05 20.81
C GLY A 430 -2.25 0.51 21.42
N ILE A 431 -3.13 -0.35 21.92
CA ILE A 431 -4.34 0.07 22.65
C ILE A 431 -3.96 0.93 23.86
N ASN A 432 -2.96 0.52 24.65
CA ASN A 432 -2.52 1.27 25.82
C ASN A 432 -2.02 2.68 25.45
N MET A 433 -1.28 2.82 24.35
CA MET A 433 -0.82 4.12 23.85
C MET A 433 -1.99 4.99 23.40
N ALA A 434 -2.91 4.46 22.58
CA ALA A 434 -4.08 5.19 22.13
C ALA A 434 -5.01 5.60 23.30
N LYS A 435 -5.16 4.74 24.31
CA LYS A 435 -5.91 5.05 25.54
C LYS A 435 -5.40 6.29 26.26
N ARG A 436 -4.08 6.55 26.26
CA ARG A 436 -3.53 7.78 26.88
C ARG A 436 -4.07 9.05 26.26
N ILE A 437 -4.31 9.05 24.94
CA ILE A 437 -4.96 10.15 24.24
C ILE A 437 -6.43 10.21 24.66
N PHE A 438 -7.17 9.14 24.40
CA PHE A 438 -8.62 9.20 24.41
C PHE A 438 -9.23 9.14 25.81
N ASP A 439 -8.57 8.54 26.81
CA ASP A 439 -9.01 8.61 28.22
C ASP A 439 -8.85 10.04 28.74
N LYS A 440 -7.80 10.77 28.34
CA LYS A 440 -7.61 12.18 28.70
C LYS A 440 -8.65 13.09 28.03
N ILE A 441 -9.02 12.80 26.78
CA ILE A 441 -10.13 13.50 26.11
C ILE A 441 -11.45 13.19 26.81
N ASN A 442 -11.74 11.90 27.08
CA ASN A 442 -12.96 11.49 27.78
C ASN A 442 -13.09 12.11 29.17
N SER A 443 -12.00 12.14 29.95
CA SER A 443 -11.98 12.75 31.28
C SER A 443 -12.25 14.25 31.23
N LYS A 444 -11.65 14.98 30.27
CA LYS A 444 -11.87 16.43 30.13
C LYS A 444 -13.27 16.78 29.65
N GLU A 445 -13.81 15.97 28.74
CA GLU A 445 -15.10 16.21 28.10
C GLU A 445 -16.27 15.60 28.86
N GLY A 446 -16.03 14.70 29.82
CA GLY A 446 -17.09 13.95 30.49
C GLY A 446 -17.82 13.00 29.54
N THR A 447 -17.09 12.38 28.60
CA THR A 447 -17.64 11.49 27.57
C THR A 447 -17.18 10.04 27.75
N ILE A 448 -17.82 9.13 27.02
CA ILE A 448 -17.48 7.70 27.01
C ILE A 448 -17.10 7.21 25.61
N TYR A 449 -16.51 6.02 25.57
CA TYR A 449 -16.35 5.29 24.31
C TYR A 449 -17.66 4.71 23.81
N ARG A 450 -17.74 4.49 22.50
CA ARG A 450 -18.71 3.56 21.90
C ARG A 450 -18.22 2.12 22.06
N THR A 451 -19.15 1.18 22.13
CA THR A 451 -18.88 -0.26 22.34
C THR A 451 -19.54 -1.15 21.27
N ASP A 452 -20.15 -0.54 20.26
CA ASP A 452 -21.09 -1.18 19.34
C ASP A 452 -20.67 -1.07 17.86
N MET A 453 -19.41 -0.71 17.59
CA MET A 453 -18.89 -0.44 16.24
C MET A 453 -18.01 -1.57 15.66
N PHE A 454 -17.29 -2.32 16.51
CA PHE A 454 -16.26 -3.28 16.09
C PHE A 454 -16.57 -4.73 16.47
N GLY A 455 -17.80 -5.01 16.88
CA GLY A 455 -18.27 -6.28 17.43
C GLY A 455 -19.15 -6.08 18.65
N GLY A 456 -19.75 -7.16 19.16
CA GLY A 456 -20.57 -7.12 20.38
C GLY A 456 -19.75 -6.63 21.58
N TYR A 457 -20.01 -5.40 22.04
CA TYR A 457 -19.42 -4.79 23.24
C TYR A 457 -17.92 -4.46 23.16
N LYS A 458 -17.34 -4.34 21.95
CA LYS A 458 -15.93 -3.98 21.76
C LYS A 458 -15.72 -2.47 21.62
N VAL A 459 -14.86 -1.90 22.48
CA VAL A 459 -14.41 -0.50 22.38
C VAL A 459 -13.38 -0.30 21.25
N TRP A 460 -12.43 -1.23 21.14
CA TRP A 460 -11.28 -1.11 20.25
C TRP A 460 -11.44 -2.01 19.02
N GLY A 461 -11.22 -1.42 17.84
CA GLY A 461 -10.97 -2.15 16.61
C GLY A 461 -9.51 -2.56 16.55
N ASP A 462 -9.20 -3.70 17.16
CA ASP A 462 -7.85 -4.26 17.34
C ASP A 462 -7.59 -5.53 16.49
N GLY A 463 -8.60 -5.98 15.74
CA GLY A 463 -8.51 -7.12 14.82
C GLY A 463 -8.24 -6.72 13.37
N LEU A 464 -7.77 -5.50 13.09
CA LEU A 464 -7.59 -5.00 11.74
C LEU A 464 -6.29 -4.21 11.53
N THR A 465 -5.84 -4.14 10.28
CA THR A 465 -4.87 -3.16 9.81
C THR A 465 -5.10 -2.77 8.36
N TYR A 466 -4.89 -1.50 8.05
CA TYR A 466 -4.80 -0.98 6.68
C TYR A 466 -3.34 -0.81 6.23
N HIS A 467 -2.40 -0.92 7.15
CA HIS A 467 -0.99 -0.58 6.95
C HIS A 467 -0.09 -1.77 7.29
N PRO A 468 -0.20 -2.91 6.57
CA PRO A 468 0.75 -4.00 6.71
C PRO A 468 2.14 -3.55 6.26
N LEU A 469 3.13 -3.73 7.10
CA LEU A 469 4.52 -3.36 6.85
C LEU A 469 5.45 -4.49 7.28
N GLY A 470 6.49 -4.74 6.50
CA GLY A 470 7.53 -5.72 6.83
C GLY A 470 7.28 -7.12 6.27
N GLY A 471 8.17 -8.03 6.61
CA GLY A 471 8.23 -9.40 6.08
C GLY A 471 9.34 -9.63 5.04
N ALA A 472 10.01 -8.58 4.56
CA ALA A 472 11.27 -8.67 3.80
C ALA A 472 12.12 -7.42 4.08
N ILE A 473 12.47 -7.22 5.36
CA ILE A 473 13.03 -5.95 5.87
C ILE A 473 14.30 -5.52 5.13
N LEU A 474 14.38 -4.23 4.79
CA LEU A 474 15.55 -3.60 4.18
C LEU A 474 16.79 -3.79 5.04
N ASN A 475 17.93 -4.06 4.42
CA ASN A 475 19.21 -4.30 5.11
C ASN A 475 19.16 -5.47 6.14
N LYS A 476 18.24 -6.42 5.94
CA LYS A 476 18.11 -7.68 6.69
C LYS A 476 17.79 -8.86 5.76
N ALA A 477 16.61 -8.85 5.16
CA ALA A 477 16.20 -9.84 4.16
C ALA A 477 16.74 -9.49 2.77
N THR A 478 16.96 -8.20 2.55
CA THR A 478 17.54 -7.59 1.36
C THR A 478 18.77 -6.78 1.74
N ASP A 479 19.57 -6.38 0.75
CA ASP A 479 20.57 -5.33 0.93
C ASP A 479 19.92 -3.97 1.24
N ASN A 480 20.73 -2.91 1.32
CA ASN A 480 20.25 -1.57 1.64
C ASN A 480 19.48 -0.86 0.50
N TYR A 481 19.22 -1.54 -0.62
CA TYR A 481 18.46 -1.05 -1.77
C TYR A 481 17.39 -2.05 -2.26
N GLY A 482 17.09 -3.09 -1.47
CA GLY A 482 16.04 -4.06 -1.79
C GLY A 482 16.49 -5.25 -2.64
N ARG A 483 17.78 -5.43 -2.93
CA ARG A 483 18.30 -6.62 -3.65
C ARG A 483 18.20 -7.85 -2.76
N LEU A 484 17.68 -8.96 -3.29
CA LEU A 484 17.63 -10.21 -2.52
C LEU A 484 18.99 -10.89 -2.51
N HIS A 485 19.51 -11.17 -1.30
CA HIS A 485 20.78 -11.85 -1.12
C HIS A 485 20.79 -13.21 -1.81
N GLY A 486 21.91 -13.56 -2.46
CA GLY A 486 22.08 -14.84 -3.15
C GLY A 486 21.33 -14.97 -4.48
N HIS A 487 20.59 -13.93 -4.91
CA HIS A 487 19.78 -13.96 -6.13
C HIS A 487 19.90 -12.65 -6.95
N PRO A 488 21.01 -12.47 -7.70
CA PRO A 488 21.18 -11.33 -8.59
C PRO A 488 20.04 -11.17 -9.59
N GLY A 489 19.47 -9.98 -9.70
CA GLY A 489 18.31 -9.71 -10.56
C GLY A 489 16.95 -9.87 -9.89
N LEU A 490 16.89 -10.25 -8.60
CA LEU A 490 15.67 -10.16 -7.80
C LEU A 490 15.69 -8.98 -6.82
N TYR A 491 14.59 -8.24 -6.78
CA TYR A 491 14.44 -7.03 -5.97
C TYR A 491 13.11 -6.99 -5.25
N VAL A 492 13.06 -6.42 -4.05
CA VAL A 492 11.83 -6.07 -3.34
C VAL A 492 11.69 -4.54 -3.34
N MET A 493 10.50 -4.03 -3.69
CA MET A 493 10.28 -2.60 -3.93
C MET A 493 9.11 -2.00 -3.13
N ASP A 494 8.52 -2.75 -2.20
CA ASP A 494 7.26 -2.38 -1.54
C ASP A 494 7.33 -2.32 0.00
N GLY A 495 6.15 -2.23 0.63
CA GLY A 495 6.00 -2.15 2.09
C GLY A 495 6.61 -3.32 2.87
N ALA A 496 6.98 -4.44 2.23
CA ALA A 496 7.71 -5.52 2.88
C ALA A 496 9.11 -5.10 3.37
N LEU A 497 9.70 -4.05 2.78
CA LEU A 497 10.99 -3.49 3.20
C LEU A 497 10.94 -2.74 4.53
N VAL A 498 9.77 -2.24 4.92
CA VAL A 498 9.60 -1.33 6.05
C VAL A 498 9.53 -2.12 7.37
N PRO A 499 10.26 -1.75 8.44
CA PRO A 499 10.31 -2.50 9.70
C PRO A 499 9.06 -2.37 10.59
N GLY A 500 7.89 -2.69 10.04
CA GLY A 500 6.62 -2.89 10.73
C GLY A 500 5.90 -1.64 11.25
N ASN A 501 6.57 -0.49 11.31
CA ASN A 501 5.99 0.78 11.79
C ASN A 501 6.69 1.98 11.14
N LEU A 502 5.96 3.07 10.88
CA LEU A 502 6.46 4.36 10.40
C LEU A 502 5.94 5.55 11.19
N GLY A 503 5.00 5.33 12.11
CA GLY A 503 4.36 6.38 12.92
C GLY A 503 3.42 7.30 12.16
N VAL A 504 3.29 7.10 10.85
CA VAL A 504 2.39 7.85 9.95
C VAL A 504 1.82 6.94 8.87
N ASN A 505 0.87 7.44 8.07
CA ASN A 505 0.35 6.72 6.91
C ASN A 505 1.49 6.41 5.92
N PRO A 506 1.64 5.15 5.47
CA PRO A 506 2.95 4.66 5.03
C PRO A 506 3.32 4.97 3.57
N PHE A 507 2.36 5.34 2.72
CA PHE A 507 2.59 5.23 1.27
C PHE A 507 3.59 6.23 0.72
N VAL A 508 3.74 7.40 1.33
CA VAL A 508 4.78 8.37 0.93
C VAL A 508 6.16 7.80 1.18
N THR A 509 6.38 7.13 2.33
CA THR A 509 7.63 6.43 2.63
C THR A 509 7.88 5.27 1.69
N ILE A 510 6.87 4.45 1.40
CA ILE A 510 7.02 3.34 0.43
C ILE A 510 7.41 3.89 -0.95
N THR A 511 6.77 4.99 -1.37
CA THR A 511 7.08 5.65 -2.65
C THR A 511 8.51 6.20 -2.66
N ALA A 512 8.91 6.94 -1.61
CA ALA A 512 10.25 7.53 -1.51
C ALA A 512 11.36 6.48 -1.42
N LEU A 513 11.15 5.38 -0.68
CA LEU A 513 12.11 4.27 -0.65
C LEU A 513 12.20 3.58 -2.00
N ALA A 514 11.09 3.38 -2.71
CA ALA A 514 11.11 2.83 -4.05
C ALA A 514 11.86 3.73 -5.04
N GLU A 515 11.66 5.06 -4.95
CA GLU A 515 12.39 6.06 -5.76
C GLU A 515 13.91 5.96 -5.53
N ARG A 516 14.32 5.88 -4.27
CA ARG A 516 15.71 5.69 -3.88
C ARG A 516 16.28 4.40 -4.44
N ASN A 517 15.60 3.30 -4.17
CA ASN A 517 16.08 1.96 -4.49
C ASN A 517 16.23 1.78 -6.00
N ILE A 518 15.22 2.17 -6.78
CA ILE A 518 15.27 1.98 -8.23
C ILE A 518 16.30 2.89 -8.91
N ALA A 519 16.55 4.09 -8.37
CA ALA A 519 17.63 4.95 -8.88
C ALA A 519 18.99 4.27 -8.75
N ALA A 520 19.28 3.66 -7.59
CA ALA A 520 20.52 2.92 -7.38
C ALA A 520 20.58 1.62 -8.21
N ILE A 521 19.48 0.90 -8.35
CA ILE A 521 19.43 -0.34 -9.14
C ILE A 521 19.65 -0.04 -10.63
N VAL A 522 18.98 1.00 -11.18
CA VAL A 522 19.17 1.40 -12.59
C VAL A 522 20.63 1.76 -12.87
N ALA A 523 21.27 2.51 -11.98
CA ALA A 523 22.64 2.95 -12.17
C ALA A 523 23.71 1.85 -12.08
N ASN A 524 23.41 0.74 -11.39
CA ASN A 524 24.43 -0.26 -11.04
C ASN A 524 24.15 -1.66 -11.60
N ASP A 525 22.90 -1.99 -11.91
CA ASP A 525 22.49 -3.37 -12.16
C ASP A 525 21.80 -3.55 -13.52
N MET A 526 21.34 -2.47 -14.15
CA MET A 526 20.51 -2.53 -15.36
C MET A 526 21.30 -2.42 -16.68
N HIS A 527 22.63 -2.48 -16.61
CA HIS A 527 23.54 -2.41 -17.77
C HIS A 527 23.83 -3.77 -18.40
#